data_AF-I0WU15-F1
#
_entry.id   AF-I0WU15-F1
#
_cell.length_a   1.000
_cell.length_b   1.000
_cell.length_c   1.000
_cell.angle_alpha   90.00
_cell.angle_beta   90.00
_cell.angle_gamma   90.00
#
_symmetry.space_group_name_H-M   'P 1'
#
loop_
_entity.id
_entity.type
_entity.pdbx_description
1 polymer ?
#
loop_
_entity_poly.entity_id
_entity_poly.type
_entity_poly.pdbx_seq_one_letter_code
_entity_poly.pdbx_strand_id
1 'polypeptide(L)'
;MTPEWSPLFGTATWDSMAESERVRLTRSEVAQFLGVGIWLEVGLQVALLRASHSADPARSDVKFLFNECADENLHSLMFVNVIDSIGSHFYRRDRSLDFFGWLPGRDGFASSNRWAGRATG
;
A
#
# COMPACT_ATOMS: atom_id res chain seq x y z
N MET A 1 -2.28 -18.57 9.35
CA MET A 1 -1.87 -17.94 10.62
C MET A 1 -2.34 -18.85 11.73
N THR A 2 -1.42 -19.24 12.60
CA THR A 2 -1.76 -20.10 13.74
C THR A 2 -2.37 -19.25 14.87
N PRO A 3 -3.28 -19.81 15.69
CA PRO A 3 -4.08 -19.05 16.65
C PRO A 3 -3.27 -18.18 17.61
N GLU A 4 -2.08 -18.63 17.99
CA GLU A 4 -1.19 -17.96 18.94
C GLU A 4 -0.64 -16.60 18.46
N TRP A 5 -0.79 -16.29 17.17
CA TRP A 5 -0.39 -14.99 16.61
C TRP A 5 -1.51 -13.95 16.66
N SER A 6 -2.74 -14.35 17.01
CA SER A 6 -3.83 -13.39 17.18
C SER A 6 -3.62 -12.61 18.48
N PRO A 7 -3.70 -11.27 18.48
CA PRO A 7 -3.61 -10.46 19.69
C PRO A 7 -4.68 -10.78 20.73
N LEU A 8 -5.78 -11.41 20.32
CA LEU A 8 -6.86 -11.82 21.21
C LEU A 8 -6.64 -13.22 21.80
N PHE A 9 -5.66 -13.98 21.32
CA PHE A 9 -5.38 -15.33 21.80
C PHE A 9 -5.13 -15.34 23.32
N GLY A 10 -5.84 -16.23 24.03
CA GLY A 10 -5.74 -16.36 25.49
C GLY A 10 -6.50 -15.29 26.30
N THR A 11 -7.29 -14.43 25.64
CA THR A 11 -8.20 -13.50 26.33
C THR A 11 -9.58 -14.12 26.57
N ALA A 12 -10.31 -13.64 27.57
CA ALA A 12 -11.70 -14.07 27.81
C ALA A 12 -12.62 -13.84 26.60
N THR A 13 -12.31 -12.85 25.76
CA THR A 13 -12.99 -12.57 24.49
C THR A 13 -12.72 -13.66 23.45
N TRP A 14 -11.52 -14.20 23.39
CA TRP A 14 -11.20 -15.31 22.49
C TRP A 14 -11.87 -16.60 22.93
N ASP A 15 -11.86 -16.88 24.24
CA ASP A 15 -12.47 -18.10 24.79
C ASP A 15 -14.00 -18.13 24.60
N SER A 16 -14.65 -16.97 24.56
CA SER A 16 -16.08 -16.85 24.28
C SER A 16 -16.45 -16.87 22.79
N MET A 17 -15.49 -16.71 21.87
CA MET A 17 -15.72 -16.76 20.43
C MET A 17 -15.93 -18.19 19.92
N ALA A 18 -16.90 -18.35 19.02
CA ALA A 18 -17.06 -19.59 18.28
C ALA A 18 -15.89 -19.83 17.31
N GLU A 19 -15.63 -21.08 16.95
CA GLU A 19 -14.55 -21.44 16.02
C GLU A 19 -14.66 -20.69 14.67
N SER A 20 -15.89 -20.54 14.16
CA SER A 20 -16.15 -19.80 12.92
C SER A 20 -15.78 -18.31 13.01
N GLU A 21 -15.92 -17.69 14.19
CA GLU A 21 -15.55 -16.30 14.44
C GLU A 21 -14.02 -16.15 14.51
N ARG A 22 -13.34 -17.11 15.15
CA ARG A 22 -11.87 -17.16 15.20
C ARG A 22 -11.25 -17.31 13.80
N VAL A 23 -11.84 -18.14 12.93
CA VAL A 23 -11.40 -18.28 11.54
C VAL A 23 -11.61 -16.98 10.74
N ARG A 24 -12.75 -16.30 10.92
CA ARG A 24 -13.00 -15.01 10.26
C ARG A 24 -12.05 -13.92 10.75
N LEU A 25 -11.81 -13.86 12.05
CA LEU A 25 -10.87 -12.92 12.68
C LEU A 25 -9.46 -13.12 12.11
N THR A 26 -8.93 -14.33 12.19
CA THR A 26 -7.57 -14.64 11.72
C THR A 26 -7.40 -14.38 10.21
N ARG A 27 -8.40 -14.65 9.37
CA ARG A 27 -8.38 -14.25 7.94
C ARG A 27 -8.31 -12.74 7.76
N SER A 28 -9.05 -12.00 8.57
CA SER A 28 -9.07 -10.53 8.51
C SER A 28 -7.74 -9.95 9.01
N GLU A 29 -7.16 -10.51 10.07
CA GLU A 29 -5.83 -10.14 10.57
C GLU A 29 -4.77 -10.35 9.49
N VAL A 30 -4.71 -11.52 8.87
CA VAL A 30 -3.78 -11.80 7.76
C VAL A 30 -3.95 -10.81 6.63
N ALA A 31 -5.19 -10.53 6.21
CA ALA A 31 -5.45 -9.58 5.13
C ALA A 31 -4.94 -8.17 5.47
N GLN A 32 -5.10 -7.73 6.73
CA GLN A 32 -4.61 -6.43 7.17
C GLN A 32 -3.09 -6.38 7.30
N PHE A 33 -2.45 -7.45 7.77
CA PHE A 33 -0.98 -7.54 7.81
C PHE A 33 -0.38 -7.45 6.40
N LEU A 34 -0.92 -8.22 5.46
CA LEU A 34 -0.50 -8.19 4.06
C LEU A 34 -0.75 -6.82 3.41
N GLY A 35 -1.90 -6.20 3.69
CA GLY A 35 -2.20 -4.85 3.23
C GLY A 35 -1.24 -3.78 3.77
N VAL A 36 -0.76 -3.93 5.01
CA VAL A 36 0.29 -3.07 5.59
C VAL A 36 1.64 -3.29 4.89
N GLY A 37 1.99 -4.53 4.55
CA GLY A 37 3.19 -4.84 3.77
C GLY A 37 3.18 -4.13 2.41
N ILE A 38 2.11 -4.26 1.64
CA ILE A 38 1.94 -3.56 0.35
C ILE A 38 2.08 -2.04 0.53
N TRP A 39 1.45 -1.48 1.56
CA TRP A 39 1.52 -0.04 1.83
C TRP A 39 2.95 0.42 2.16
N LEU A 40 3.71 -0.38 2.91
CA LEU A 40 5.08 -0.08 3.29
C LEU A 40 5.99 -0.07 2.05
N GLU A 41 5.94 -1.12 1.23
CA GLU A 41 6.77 -1.24 0.02
C GLU A 41 6.53 -0.07 -0.93
N VAL A 42 5.26 0.24 -1.23
CA VAL A 42 4.90 1.38 -2.07
C VAL A 42 5.38 2.71 -1.46
N GLY A 43 5.25 2.87 -0.14
CA GLY A 43 5.73 4.06 0.56
C GLY A 43 7.25 4.24 0.48
N LEU A 44 8.02 3.16 0.67
CA LEU A 44 9.48 3.17 0.56
C LEU A 44 9.93 3.46 -0.88
N GLN A 45 9.29 2.85 -1.87
CA GLN A 45 9.55 3.13 -3.28
C GLN A 45 9.32 4.61 -3.61
N VAL A 46 8.21 5.20 -3.15
CA VAL A 46 7.95 6.64 -3.35
C VAL A 46 9.06 7.51 -2.76
N ALA A 47 9.52 7.20 -1.53
CA ALA A 47 10.59 7.94 -0.88
C ALA A 47 11.93 7.81 -1.64
N LEU A 48 12.31 6.57 -2.01
CA LEU A 48 13.59 6.28 -2.67
C LEU A 48 13.63 6.81 -4.11
N LEU A 49 12.56 6.63 -4.88
CA LEU A 49 12.45 7.17 -6.24
C LEU A 49 12.48 8.70 -6.23
N ARG A 50 11.87 9.34 -5.23
CA ARG A 50 11.96 10.80 -5.09
C ARG A 50 13.38 11.26 -4.75
N ALA A 51 14.07 10.56 -3.85
CA ALA A 51 15.45 10.89 -3.48
C ALA A 51 16.44 10.71 -4.64
N SER A 52 16.17 9.74 -5.53
CA SER A 52 17.01 9.41 -6.69
C SER A 52 16.54 10.04 -8.01
N HIS A 53 15.44 10.80 -8.02
CA HIS A 53 14.80 11.32 -9.24
C HIS A 53 15.75 12.10 -10.16
N SER A 54 16.67 12.89 -9.58
CA SER A 54 17.64 13.70 -10.34
C SER A 54 19.00 13.01 -10.51
N ALA A 55 19.15 11.76 -10.07
CA ALA A 55 20.38 11.00 -10.21
C ALA A 55 20.53 10.44 -11.64
N ASP A 56 21.77 10.23 -12.06
CA ASP A 56 22.07 9.59 -13.35
C ASP A 56 21.55 8.13 -13.37
N PRO A 57 20.62 7.77 -14.28
CA PRO A 57 20.10 6.40 -14.40
C PRO A 57 21.16 5.37 -14.79
N ALA A 58 22.32 5.79 -15.31
CA ALA A 58 23.41 4.88 -15.65
C ALA A 58 24.16 4.35 -14.41
N ARG A 59 24.00 5.02 -13.25
CA ARG A 59 24.66 4.69 -11.99
C ARG A 59 24.17 3.34 -11.44
N SER A 60 25.08 2.55 -10.88
CA SER A 60 24.80 1.17 -10.48
C SER A 60 23.79 1.06 -9.34
N ASP A 61 23.80 2.00 -8.41
CA ASP A 61 22.86 2.07 -7.28
C ASP A 61 21.44 2.45 -7.72
N VAL A 62 21.29 3.32 -8.73
CA VAL A 62 19.98 3.68 -9.30
C VAL A 62 19.37 2.49 -10.06
N LYS A 63 20.19 1.77 -10.83
CA LYS A 63 19.77 0.51 -11.49
C LYS A 63 19.37 -0.56 -10.47
N PHE A 64 20.13 -0.70 -9.40
CA PHE A 64 19.80 -1.60 -8.30
C PHE A 64 18.45 -1.21 -7.69
N LEU A 65 18.24 0.06 -7.35
CA LEU A 65 16.97 0.56 -6.84
C LEU A 65 15.79 0.22 -7.76
N PHE A 66 15.93 0.39 -9.07
CA PHE A 66 14.86 0.04 -10.01
C PHE A 66 14.54 -1.45 -10.05
N ASN A 67 15.57 -2.31 -9.96
CA ASN A 67 15.36 -3.75 -9.88
C ASN A 67 14.65 -4.14 -8.59
N GLU A 68 15.07 -3.59 -7.45
CA GLU A 68 14.41 -3.83 -6.16
C GLU A 68 12.96 -3.33 -6.19
N CYS A 69 12.70 -2.16 -6.78
CA CYS A 69 11.32 -1.69 -6.97
C CYS A 69 10.49 -2.67 -7.81
N ALA A 70 11.08 -3.27 -8.85
CA ALA A 70 10.39 -4.26 -9.67
C ALA A 70 10.09 -5.54 -8.87
N ASP A 71 11.03 -6.03 -8.07
CA ASP A 71 10.85 -7.23 -7.25
C ASP A 71 9.79 -7.04 -6.17
N GLU A 72 9.84 -5.93 -5.43
CA GLU A 72 8.86 -5.66 -4.36
C GLU A 72 7.44 -5.38 -4.90
N ASN A 73 7.33 -4.94 -6.15
CA ASN A 73 6.03 -4.89 -6.83
C ASN A 73 5.47 -6.30 -7.08
N LEU A 74 6.32 -7.27 -7.44
CA LEU A 74 5.89 -8.68 -7.59
C LEU A 74 5.49 -9.29 -6.25
N HIS A 75 6.21 -8.98 -5.16
CA HIS A 75 5.80 -9.36 -3.80
C HIS A 75 4.43 -8.78 -3.43
N SER A 76 4.19 -7.51 -3.75
CA SER A 76 2.90 -6.86 -3.49
C SER A 76 1.76 -7.53 -4.24
N LEU A 77 1.96 -7.91 -5.51
CA LEU A 77 0.96 -8.66 -6.28
C LEU A 77 0.72 -10.07 -5.72
N MET A 78 1.76 -10.74 -5.22
CA MET A 78 1.60 -12.01 -4.51
C MET A 78 0.71 -11.83 -3.28
N PHE A 79 0.91 -10.78 -2.49
CA PHE A 79 0.07 -10.49 -1.32
C PHE A 79 -1.38 -10.20 -1.68
N VAL A 80 -1.64 -9.46 -2.77
CA VAL A 80 -3.00 -9.25 -3.28
C VAL A 80 -3.66 -10.58 -3.63
N ASN A 81 -2.97 -11.45 -4.37
CA ASN A 81 -3.51 -12.77 -4.73
C ASN A 81 -3.82 -13.63 -3.50
N VAL A 82 -2.98 -13.57 -2.47
CA VAL A 82 -3.24 -14.26 -1.20
C VAL A 82 -4.49 -13.69 -0.53
N ILE A 83 -4.65 -12.38 -0.46
CA ILE A 83 -5.83 -11.72 0.14
C ILE A 83 -7.12 -12.12 -0.61
N ASP A 84 -7.09 -12.16 -1.93
CA ASP A 84 -8.23 -12.57 -2.74
C ASP A 84 -8.56 -14.06 -2.51
N SER A 85 -7.54 -14.93 -2.43
CA SER A 85 -7.74 -16.36 -2.19
C SER A 85 -8.39 -16.69 -0.84
N ILE A 86 -8.15 -15.87 0.19
CA ILE A 86 -8.77 -16.05 1.52
C ILE A 86 -10.17 -15.44 1.63
N GLY A 87 -10.66 -14.81 0.55
CA GLY A 87 -11.99 -14.20 0.48
C GLY A 87 -12.16 -13.01 1.45
N SER A 88 -11.06 -12.29 1.71
CA SER A 88 -11.03 -11.15 2.61
C SER A 88 -10.72 -9.87 1.83
N HIS A 89 -10.90 -8.74 2.49
CA HIS A 89 -10.55 -7.43 1.93
C HIS A 89 -9.69 -6.68 2.94
N PHE A 90 -8.63 -6.03 2.46
CA PHE A 90 -7.91 -5.06 3.26
C PHE A 90 -8.53 -3.67 3.02
N TYR A 91 -8.60 -2.86 4.06
CA TYR A 91 -9.11 -1.50 3.93
C TYR A 91 -8.03 -0.60 3.36
N ARG A 92 -8.36 0.16 2.32
CA ARG A 92 -7.46 1.14 1.71
C ARG A 92 -7.10 2.21 2.74
N ARG A 93 -5.82 2.33 3.08
CA ARG A 93 -5.33 3.47 3.89
C ARG A 93 -5.13 4.69 3.00
N ASP A 94 -6.10 5.59 3.00
CA ASP A 94 -6.13 6.84 2.21
C ASP A 94 -5.17 7.95 2.72
N ARG A 95 -4.14 7.62 3.53
CA ARG A 95 -3.24 8.63 4.14
C ARG A 95 -1.76 8.46 3.79
N SER A 96 -1.41 7.59 2.85
CA SER A 96 -0.01 7.42 2.41
C SER A 96 0.61 8.75 1.95
N LEU A 97 -0.19 9.60 1.30
CA LEU A 97 0.25 10.90 0.79
C LEU A 97 0.35 11.98 1.89
N ASP A 98 -0.41 11.84 2.97
CA ASP A 98 -0.34 12.75 4.13
C ASP A 98 0.91 12.44 4.99
N PHE A 99 1.28 11.17 5.12
CA PHE A 99 2.40 10.72 5.96
C PHE A 99 3.75 11.29 5.52
N PHE A 100 3.96 11.47 4.21
CA PHE A 100 5.20 12.04 3.66
C PHE A 100 5.09 13.54 3.33
N GLY A 101 4.04 14.24 3.79
CA GLY A 101 3.87 15.68 3.59
C GLY A 101 3.72 16.11 2.12
N TRP A 102 3.11 15.26 1.29
CA TRP A 102 3.17 15.37 -0.17
C TRP A 102 2.14 16.32 -0.80
N LEU A 103 1.09 16.75 -0.08
CA LEU A 103 0.08 17.67 -0.62
C LEU A 103 0.50 19.14 -0.45
N PRO A 104 0.87 19.88 -1.52
CA PRO A 104 0.62 21.31 -1.54
C PRO A 104 -0.90 21.52 -1.44
N GLY A 105 -1.34 22.55 -0.70
CA GLY A 105 -2.73 22.79 -0.32
C GLY A 105 -3.80 22.47 -1.37
N ARG A 106 -4.97 22.04 -0.90
CA ARG A 106 -6.17 21.66 -1.68
C ARG A 106 -6.83 22.83 -2.44
N ASP A 107 -6.04 23.77 -2.99
CA ASP A 107 -6.53 24.96 -3.70
C ASP A 107 -6.05 25.02 -5.17
N GLY A 108 -5.45 23.95 -5.69
CA GLY A 108 -4.79 23.97 -7.01
C GLY A 108 -5.57 23.43 -8.20
N PHE A 109 -6.67 22.69 -8.01
CA PHE A 109 -7.43 22.08 -9.12
C PHE A 109 -8.71 22.86 -9.48
N ALA A 110 -8.58 24.18 -9.60
CA ALA A 110 -9.60 25.03 -10.21
C ALA A 110 -8.95 26.24 -10.90
N SER A 111 -8.35 26.02 -12.07
CA SER A 111 -8.44 26.91 -13.24
C SER A 111 -7.30 26.65 -14.23
N SER A 112 -7.64 26.13 -15.41
CA SER A 112 -7.14 26.65 -16.69
C SER A 112 -7.57 25.76 -17.87
N ASN A 113 -8.88 25.69 -18.12
CA ASN A 113 -9.34 25.58 -19.51
C ASN A 113 -9.07 26.93 -20.19
N ARG A 114 -7.84 27.16 -20.64
CA ARG A 114 -7.43 28.35 -21.39
C ARG A 114 -6.67 28.02 -22.67
N TRP A 115 -6.95 26.85 -23.27
CA TRP A 115 -6.36 26.40 -24.53
C TRP A 115 -7.37 25.70 -25.47
N ALA A 116 -8.63 26.15 -25.47
CA ALA A 116 -9.61 25.77 -26.49
C ALA A 116 -10.36 27.03 -26.96
N GLY A 117 -9.72 27.80 -27.86
CA GLY A 117 -10.32 29.04 -28.36
C GLY A 117 -9.35 29.93 -29.14
N ARG A 118 -8.71 29.39 -30.19
CA ARG A 118 -8.10 30.22 -31.25
C ARG A 118 -7.83 29.38 -32.50
N ALA A 119 -8.90 29.09 -33.24
CA ALA A 119 -8.82 28.59 -34.62
C ALA A 119 -10.13 28.90 -35.36
N THR A 120 -10.45 30.18 -35.52
CA THR A 120 -11.32 30.71 -36.57
C THR A 120 -11.04 32.20 -36.70
N GLY A 121 -10.46 32.59 -37.84
CA GLY A 121 -10.12 33.96 -38.22
C GLY A 121 -9.43 33.90 -39.57
#